data_AF-A0A4R0TMA3-F1
#
_entry.id   AF-A0A4R0TMA3-F1
#
_cell.length_a   1.000
_cell.length_b   1.000
_cell.length_c   1.000
_cell.angle_alpha   90.00
_cell.angle_beta   90.00
_cell.angle_gamma   90.00
#
_symmetry.space_group_name_H-M   'P 1'
#
loop_
_entity.id
_entity.type
_entity.pdbx_description
1 polymer ?
#
loop_
_entity_poly.entity_id
_entity_poly.type
_entity_poly.pdbx_seq_one_letter_code
_entity_poly.pdbx_strand_id
1 'polypeptide(L)'
;MFEVYIHVPFCLRRCGYCDFNTYTATDLGAGASRGNYANMVIREMKLTKQWQLDHGIAEPPVSTVFFGGGTPTILAARDLVAMLDAIRKIWGIAPDAEITTEANPDTVNEYYINELAAGGFTRVSFGMQSAVPHVLKTLDRTHTPANVAAGVNAANKAGLRSSVDLIYGAPGESLDDWRTSVTTAIDLGVNHISTYALTVEPTTKMGRQIAAGTLPKPNDDDEAAKYEIADDLFAAAGLEWYEVSNWARPGYESQHNLGYWRNVDWAGLGPGAHSHYNAVTEADHPQSASLTAPAGGGCPADAGLGVVSVSHGLRSWDIAHPRLWGTAINENRVPWADSETITPEENLEELIMLGLRLHEGLDLDRINRAINDAGMSSTPQTLRTVSVDQLAPMISEGLITVSDNHRVVPTRRGRLLNDAVIEQFFDFVGV
;
A
#
# COMPACT_ATOMS: atom_id res chain seq x y z
N MET A 1 12.59 -2.66 -10.11
CA MET A 1 11.14 -2.91 -10.22
C MET A 1 10.49 -1.55 -10.10
N PHE A 2 9.47 -1.25 -10.89
CA PHE A 2 8.76 0.02 -10.82
C PHE A 2 7.25 -0.24 -10.79
N GLU A 3 6.55 0.47 -9.92
CA GLU A 3 5.11 0.26 -9.70
C GLU A 3 4.30 1.53 -9.98
N VAL A 4 3.04 1.35 -10.36
CA VAL A 4 2.09 2.45 -10.50
C VAL A 4 0.85 2.17 -9.66
N TYR A 5 0.54 3.08 -8.76
CA TYR A 5 -0.68 3.06 -7.97
C TYR A 5 -1.65 4.14 -8.46
N ILE A 6 -2.91 3.79 -8.68
CA ILE A 6 -3.98 4.72 -9.02
C ILE A 6 -4.99 4.75 -7.89
N HIS A 7 -5.07 5.90 -7.22
CA HIS A 7 -6.00 6.13 -6.12
C HIS A 7 -7.35 6.65 -6.63
N VAL A 8 -8.36 5.76 -6.70
CA VAL A 8 -9.73 6.14 -7.05
C VAL A 8 -10.49 6.50 -5.77
N PRO A 9 -10.78 7.79 -5.51
CA PRO A 9 -11.22 8.23 -4.20
C PRO A 9 -12.73 8.09 -4.00
N PHE A 10 -13.46 7.42 -4.91
CA PHE A 10 -14.92 7.42 -4.88
C PHE A 10 -15.49 6.21 -4.16
N CYS A 11 -16.48 6.43 -3.29
CA CYS A 11 -17.27 5.39 -2.65
C CYS A 11 -18.77 5.62 -2.87
N LEU A 12 -19.57 4.54 -2.86
CA LEU A 12 -21.03 4.66 -2.84
C LEU A 12 -21.50 5.13 -1.46
N ARG A 13 -20.85 4.62 -0.42
CA ARG A 13 -21.07 4.93 0.99
C ARG A 13 -19.73 4.84 1.72
N ARG A 14 -19.53 5.65 2.76
CA ARG A 14 -18.36 5.56 3.63
C ARG A 14 -18.63 4.51 4.72
N CYS A 15 -17.79 3.48 4.78
CA CYS A 15 -17.85 2.47 5.85
C CYS A 15 -17.47 3.12 7.19
N GLY A 16 -18.07 2.67 8.29
CA GLY A 16 -17.93 3.34 9.59
C GLY A 16 -16.50 3.39 10.13
N TYR A 17 -15.69 2.39 9.78
CA TYR A 17 -14.29 2.23 10.19
C TYR A 17 -13.28 2.87 9.23
N CYS A 18 -13.68 3.22 8.00
CA CYS A 18 -12.75 3.59 6.94
C CYS A 18 -12.17 4.99 7.18
N ASP A 19 -10.84 5.09 7.23
CA ASP A 19 -10.06 6.32 7.35
C ASP A 19 -9.45 6.78 6.01
N PHE A 20 -9.53 5.96 4.96
CA PHE A 20 -8.98 6.27 3.64
C PHE A 20 -9.54 7.56 3.04
N ASN A 21 -8.74 8.18 2.18
CA ASN A 21 -9.08 9.39 1.43
C ASN A 21 -10.21 9.14 0.41
N THR A 22 -11.44 9.04 0.90
CA THR A 22 -12.61 8.64 0.11
C THR A 22 -13.71 9.67 0.15
N TYR A 23 -14.49 9.76 -0.92
CA TYR A 23 -15.55 10.73 -1.11
C TYR A 23 -16.80 10.06 -1.67
N THR A 24 -17.93 10.32 -1.03
CA THR A 24 -19.25 10.01 -1.55
C THR A 24 -19.74 11.12 -2.49
N ALA A 25 -20.84 10.88 -3.20
CA ALA A 25 -21.47 11.91 -4.03
C ALA A 25 -21.84 13.18 -3.22
N THR A 26 -22.17 13.03 -1.94
CA THR A 26 -22.50 14.15 -1.05
C THR A 26 -21.25 14.96 -0.69
N ASP A 27 -20.12 14.31 -0.44
CA ASP A 27 -18.88 14.96 -0.02
C ASP A 27 -18.26 15.84 -1.13
N LEU A 28 -18.41 15.42 -2.38
CA LEU A 28 -17.85 16.10 -3.55
C LEU A 28 -18.55 17.43 -3.90
N GLY A 29 -19.79 17.62 -3.43
CA GLY A 29 -20.62 18.77 -3.79
C GLY A 29 -20.92 18.89 -5.29
N ALA A 30 -21.50 20.02 -5.70
CA ALA A 30 -21.76 20.28 -7.12
C ALA A 30 -20.45 20.63 -7.86
N GLY A 31 -20.10 19.84 -8.89
CA GLY A 31 -19.04 20.18 -9.85
C GLY A 31 -17.83 19.22 -9.92
N ALA A 32 -17.62 18.34 -8.94
CA ALA A 32 -16.67 17.24 -9.08
C ALA A 32 -17.38 16.03 -9.72
N SER A 33 -16.92 15.62 -10.91
CA SER A 33 -17.56 14.56 -11.71
C SER A 33 -16.65 13.34 -11.85
N ARG A 34 -17.22 12.17 -11.59
CA ARG A 34 -16.58 10.87 -11.88
C ARG A 34 -16.25 10.70 -13.36
N GLY A 35 -17.07 11.26 -14.25
CA GLY A 35 -16.98 11.02 -15.70
C GLY A 35 -15.73 11.59 -16.38
N ASN A 36 -15.05 12.56 -15.76
CA ASN A 36 -13.79 13.10 -16.31
C ASN A 36 -12.55 12.65 -15.51
N TYR A 37 -12.74 11.81 -14.49
CA TYR A 37 -11.67 11.45 -13.56
C TYR A 37 -10.51 10.73 -14.28
N ALA A 38 -10.80 9.72 -15.10
CA ALA A 38 -9.77 8.97 -15.84
C ALA A 38 -8.92 9.90 -16.74
N ASN A 39 -9.53 10.88 -17.41
CA ASN A 39 -8.78 11.85 -18.21
C ASN A 39 -7.86 12.73 -17.37
N MET A 40 -8.25 13.09 -16.14
CA MET A 40 -7.40 13.87 -15.24
C MET A 40 -6.22 13.05 -14.75
N VAL A 41 -6.43 11.79 -14.34
CA VAL A 41 -5.32 10.89 -13.98
C VAL A 41 -4.37 10.70 -15.17
N ILE A 42 -4.89 10.50 -16.39
CA ILE A 42 -4.05 10.38 -17.60
C ILE A 42 -3.23 11.65 -17.87
N ARG A 43 -3.75 12.84 -17.53
CA ARG A 43 -2.98 14.09 -17.62
C ARG A 43 -1.92 14.16 -16.54
N GLU A 44 -2.26 13.79 -15.33
CA GLU A 44 -1.30 13.69 -14.23
C GLU A 44 -0.15 12.74 -14.58
N MET A 45 -0.43 11.56 -15.11
CA MET A 45 0.61 10.61 -15.56
C MET A 45 1.66 11.26 -16.47
N LYS A 46 1.23 12.16 -17.36
CA LYS A 46 2.14 12.88 -18.27
C LYS A 46 2.97 13.92 -17.52
N LEU A 47 2.37 14.63 -16.57
CA LEU A 47 3.06 15.61 -15.73
C LEU A 47 4.09 14.90 -14.83
N THR A 48 3.70 13.80 -14.19
CA THR A 48 4.60 12.97 -13.36
C THR A 48 5.72 12.37 -14.20
N LYS A 49 5.43 11.85 -15.40
CA LYS A 49 6.49 11.35 -16.29
C LYS A 49 7.44 12.45 -16.74
N GLN A 50 6.92 13.64 -17.08
CA GLN A 50 7.76 14.76 -17.46
C GLN A 50 8.65 15.19 -16.28
N TRP A 51 8.09 15.27 -15.09
CA TRP A 51 8.85 15.53 -13.86
C TRP A 51 9.94 14.47 -13.65
N GLN A 52 9.64 13.17 -13.78
CA GLN A 52 10.66 12.12 -13.69
C GLN A 52 11.82 12.35 -14.69
N LEU A 53 11.50 12.67 -15.95
CA LEU A 53 12.51 12.94 -16.98
C LEU A 53 13.35 14.18 -16.69
N ASP A 54 12.71 15.26 -16.23
CA ASP A 54 13.39 16.52 -15.90
C ASP A 54 14.38 16.35 -14.74
N HIS A 55 14.12 15.37 -13.85
CA HIS A 55 14.97 15.04 -12.69
C HIS A 55 15.84 13.78 -12.92
N GLY A 56 15.97 13.33 -14.17
CA GLY A 56 16.86 12.21 -14.50
C GLY A 56 16.41 10.83 -13.97
N ILE A 57 15.17 10.71 -13.50
CA ILE A 57 14.58 9.46 -13.01
C ILE A 57 14.13 8.63 -14.21
N ALA A 58 14.82 7.51 -14.41
CA ALA A 58 14.57 6.58 -15.51
C ALA A 58 14.17 5.20 -14.99
N GLU A 59 12.86 5.00 -14.87
CA GLU A 59 12.30 3.73 -14.41
C GLU A 59 12.28 2.65 -15.51
N PRO A 60 12.43 1.37 -15.15
CA PRO A 60 12.13 0.26 -16.06
C PRO A 60 10.63 0.21 -16.40
N PRO A 61 10.21 -0.62 -17.39
CA PRO A 61 8.80 -0.89 -17.63
C PRO A 61 8.06 -1.31 -16.35
N VAL A 62 6.81 -0.85 -16.22
CA VAL A 62 6.01 -1.06 -15.01
C VAL A 62 5.82 -2.55 -14.75
N SER A 63 6.20 -2.99 -13.56
CA SER A 63 6.10 -4.37 -13.09
C SER A 63 4.74 -4.65 -12.44
N THR A 64 4.13 -3.65 -11.81
CA THR A 64 2.80 -3.79 -11.19
C THR A 64 1.97 -2.51 -11.36
N VAL A 65 0.68 -2.67 -11.60
CA VAL A 65 -0.30 -1.58 -11.58
C VAL A 65 -1.40 -1.94 -10.60
N PHE A 66 -1.72 -1.04 -9.67
CA PHE A 66 -2.76 -1.28 -8.69
C PHE A 66 -3.76 -0.13 -8.64
N PHE A 67 -5.02 -0.45 -8.88
CA PHE A 67 -6.13 0.49 -8.71
C PHE A 67 -6.77 0.23 -7.36
N GLY A 68 -6.71 1.21 -6.46
CA GLY A 68 -7.24 1.09 -5.10
C GLY A 68 -7.84 2.39 -4.56
N GLY A 69 -8.00 2.46 -3.24
CA GLY A 69 -8.43 3.66 -2.52
C GLY A 69 -9.85 3.54 -1.98
N GLY A 70 -10.81 4.17 -2.65
CA GLY A 70 -12.22 4.04 -2.32
C GLY A 70 -12.83 2.77 -2.92
N THR A 71 -13.38 2.89 -4.12
CA THR A 71 -13.90 1.75 -4.87
C THR A 71 -13.66 2.02 -6.35
N PRO A 72 -12.50 1.58 -6.90
CA PRO A 72 -12.18 1.76 -8.32
C PRO A 72 -13.32 1.36 -9.25
N THR A 73 -13.98 0.25 -8.93
CA THR A 73 -15.08 -0.35 -9.70
C THR A 73 -16.40 0.42 -9.66
N ILE A 74 -16.47 1.58 -8.99
CA ILE A 74 -17.54 2.56 -9.20
C ILE A 74 -17.41 3.25 -10.56
N LEU A 75 -16.19 3.37 -11.08
CA LEU A 75 -15.96 3.84 -12.45
C LEU A 75 -16.33 2.76 -13.45
N ALA A 76 -16.61 3.15 -14.68
CA ALA A 76 -16.83 2.18 -15.75
C ALA A 76 -15.53 1.39 -16.03
N ALA A 77 -15.62 0.10 -16.35
CA ALA A 77 -14.45 -0.72 -16.63
C ALA A 77 -13.56 -0.11 -17.73
N ARG A 78 -14.15 0.40 -18.81
CA ARG A 78 -13.45 1.17 -19.85
C ARG A 78 -12.59 2.33 -19.35
N ASP A 79 -12.95 2.97 -18.24
CA ASP A 79 -12.19 4.10 -17.70
C ASP A 79 -10.91 3.58 -17.00
N LEU A 80 -11.01 2.45 -16.29
CA LEU A 80 -9.86 1.73 -15.72
C LEU A 80 -8.94 1.23 -16.84
N VAL A 81 -9.51 0.63 -17.89
CA VAL A 81 -8.77 0.18 -19.06
C VAL A 81 -8.07 1.35 -19.77
N ALA A 82 -8.74 2.49 -19.92
CA ALA A 82 -8.13 3.67 -20.55
C ALA A 82 -6.93 4.21 -19.75
N MET A 83 -7.00 4.17 -18.41
CA MET A 83 -5.86 4.54 -17.55
C MET A 83 -4.72 3.53 -17.68
N LEU A 84 -5.01 2.23 -17.70
CA LEU A 84 -4.00 1.18 -17.93
C LEU A 84 -3.33 1.31 -19.31
N ASP A 85 -4.10 1.58 -20.36
CA ASP A 85 -3.57 1.83 -21.71
C ASP A 85 -2.68 3.07 -21.77
N ALA A 86 -2.97 4.10 -20.96
CA ALA A 86 -2.10 5.26 -20.83
C ALA A 86 -0.78 4.89 -20.13
N ILE A 87 -0.82 4.10 -19.05
CA ILE A 87 0.39 3.58 -18.38
C ILE A 87 1.26 2.83 -19.39
N ARG A 88 0.65 1.92 -20.17
CA ARG A 88 1.33 1.14 -21.21
C ARG A 88 2.06 2.01 -22.24
N LYS A 89 1.51 3.18 -22.56
CA LYS A 89 2.11 4.13 -23.51
C LYS A 89 3.20 5.01 -22.89
N ILE A 90 3.06 5.36 -21.61
CA ILE A 90 3.92 6.34 -20.93
C ILE A 90 5.18 5.69 -20.35
N TRP A 91 5.00 4.56 -19.65
CA TRP A 91 6.11 3.85 -18.99
C TRP A 91 6.43 2.49 -19.63
N GLY A 92 5.51 1.94 -20.42
CA GLY A 92 5.59 0.53 -20.81
C GLY A 92 5.16 -0.39 -19.66
N ILE A 93 4.88 -1.65 -19.99
CA ILE A 93 4.48 -2.68 -19.03
C ILE A 93 5.35 -3.92 -19.26
N ALA A 94 5.89 -4.48 -18.19
CA ALA A 94 6.66 -5.72 -18.24
C ALA A 94 5.77 -6.89 -18.72
N PRO A 95 6.31 -7.88 -19.46
CA PRO A 95 5.51 -8.97 -20.04
C PRO A 95 4.71 -9.79 -19.02
N ASP A 96 5.18 -9.88 -17.79
CA ASP A 96 4.64 -10.63 -16.66
C ASP A 96 4.05 -9.74 -15.57
N ALA A 97 3.75 -8.48 -15.90
CA ALA A 97 3.28 -7.51 -14.91
C ALA A 97 1.97 -7.93 -14.23
N GLU A 98 1.85 -7.61 -12.94
CA GLU A 98 0.62 -7.78 -12.18
C GLU A 98 -0.25 -6.52 -12.30
N ILE A 99 -1.47 -6.65 -12.81
CA ILE A 99 -2.41 -5.53 -12.96
C ILE A 99 -3.64 -5.87 -12.10
N THR A 100 -3.73 -5.20 -10.95
CA THR A 100 -4.75 -5.43 -9.93
C THR A 100 -5.74 -4.28 -9.87
N THR A 101 -7.03 -4.59 -9.67
CA THR A 101 -8.01 -3.60 -9.17
C THR A 101 -8.73 -4.13 -7.93
N GLU A 102 -8.95 -3.25 -6.97
CA GLU A 102 -9.89 -3.49 -5.88
C GLU A 102 -11.34 -3.41 -6.37
N ALA A 103 -12.18 -4.30 -5.85
CA ALA A 103 -13.59 -4.39 -6.16
C ALA A 103 -14.44 -4.48 -4.89
N ASN A 104 -15.48 -3.66 -4.84
CA ASN A 104 -16.60 -3.96 -3.96
C ASN A 104 -17.45 -5.04 -4.66
N PRO A 105 -17.83 -6.13 -3.97
CA PRO A 105 -18.68 -7.17 -4.57
C PRO A 105 -20.01 -6.65 -5.14
N ASP A 106 -20.51 -5.52 -4.65
CA ASP A 106 -21.77 -4.91 -5.12
C ASP A 106 -21.61 -4.07 -6.41
N THR A 107 -20.39 -3.77 -6.85
CA THR A 107 -20.12 -2.87 -8.00
C THR A 107 -19.69 -3.59 -9.26
N VAL A 108 -19.52 -4.90 -9.22
CA VAL A 108 -19.04 -5.71 -10.35
C VAL A 108 -19.98 -6.85 -10.68
N ASN A 109 -19.98 -7.25 -11.94
CA ASN A 109 -20.67 -8.42 -12.45
C ASN A 109 -19.80 -9.09 -13.54
N GLU A 110 -20.28 -10.20 -14.10
CA GLU A 110 -19.53 -10.96 -15.11
C GLU A 110 -19.16 -10.12 -16.34
N TYR A 111 -20.03 -9.22 -16.80
CA TYR A 111 -19.73 -8.30 -17.91
C TYR A 111 -18.57 -7.36 -17.55
N TYR A 112 -18.61 -6.74 -16.37
CA TYR A 112 -17.56 -5.83 -15.91
C TYR A 112 -16.20 -6.53 -15.81
N ILE A 113 -16.18 -7.73 -15.21
CA ILE A 113 -14.95 -8.53 -15.05
C ILE A 113 -14.37 -8.94 -16.42
N ASN A 114 -15.22 -9.34 -17.37
CA ASN A 114 -14.78 -9.67 -18.73
C ASN A 114 -14.19 -8.44 -19.45
N GLU A 115 -14.75 -7.25 -19.24
CA GLU A 115 -14.22 -6.01 -19.82
C GLU A 115 -12.84 -5.66 -19.23
N LEU A 116 -12.64 -5.85 -17.92
CA LEU A 116 -11.32 -5.71 -17.29
C LEU A 116 -10.30 -6.71 -17.86
N ALA A 117 -10.67 -7.99 -17.94
CA ALA A 117 -9.80 -9.03 -18.46
C ALA A 117 -9.37 -8.74 -19.91
N ALA A 118 -10.32 -8.32 -20.76
CA ALA A 118 -10.03 -7.92 -22.14
C ALA A 118 -9.11 -6.67 -22.22
N GLY A 119 -9.15 -5.80 -21.21
CA GLY A 119 -8.26 -4.63 -21.10
C GLY A 119 -6.84 -4.95 -20.62
N GLY A 120 -6.59 -6.16 -20.14
CA GLY A 120 -5.28 -6.61 -19.66
C GLY A 120 -5.10 -6.56 -18.14
N PHE A 121 -6.18 -6.47 -17.37
CA PHE A 121 -6.12 -6.76 -15.93
C PHE A 121 -5.78 -8.23 -15.72
N THR A 122 -5.03 -8.54 -14.67
CA THR A 122 -4.61 -9.92 -14.34
C THR A 122 -5.11 -10.37 -12.97
N ARG A 123 -5.53 -9.44 -12.09
CA ARG A 123 -6.01 -9.73 -10.74
C ARG A 123 -7.13 -8.79 -10.28
N VAL A 124 -8.04 -9.31 -9.44
CA VAL A 124 -9.07 -8.53 -8.74
C VAL A 124 -9.05 -8.85 -7.25
N SER A 125 -8.98 -7.83 -6.38
CA SER A 125 -9.15 -8.01 -4.92
C SER A 125 -10.56 -7.66 -4.50
N PHE A 126 -11.27 -8.62 -3.89
CA PHE A 126 -12.64 -8.41 -3.44
C PHE A 126 -12.70 -8.09 -1.94
N GLY A 127 -13.25 -6.92 -1.61
CA GLY A 127 -13.49 -6.56 -0.22
C GLY A 127 -14.63 -7.37 0.41
N MET A 128 -14.31 -8.54 0.97
CA MET A 128 -15.25 -9.46 1.63
C MET A 128 -15.54 -9.05 3.08
N GLN A 129 -14.52 -8.62 3.81
CA GLN A 129 -14.47 -8.23 5.22
C GLN A 129 -14.88 -9.33 6.20
N SER A 130 -16.07 -9.93 6.03
CA SER A 130 -16.61 -11.02 6.83
C SER A 130 -17.62 -11.83 6.02
N ALA A 131 -17.83 -13.10 6.36
CA ALA A 131 -18.96 -13.91 5.86
C ALA A 131 -20.22 -13.76 6.72
N VAL A 132 -20.12 -13.10 7.88
CA VAL A 132 -21.16 -13.10 8.90
C VAL A 132 -22.00 -11.82 8.81
N PRO A 133 -23.33 -11.91 8.58
CA PRO A 133 -24.16 -10.73 8.32
C PRO A 133 -24.17 -9.67 9.42
N HIS A 134 -24.12 -10.08 10.70
CA HIS A 134 -24.15 -9.12 11.79
C HIS A 134 -22.82 -8.37 11.94
N VAL A 135 -21.68 -9.02 11.64
CA VAL A 135 -20.35 -8.40 11.60
C VAL A 135 -20.28 -7.40 10.44
N LEU A 136 -20.75 -7.80 9.24
CA LEU A 136 -20.85 -6.89 8.08
C LEU A 136 -21.69 -5.65 8.40
N LYS A 137 -22.80 -5.81 9.13
CA LYS A 137 -23.63 -4.68 9.57
C LYS A 137 -22.87 -3.74 10.50
N THR A 138 -22.08 -4.25 11.45
CA THR A 138 -21.20 -3.44 12.31
C THR A 138 -20.18 -2.65 11.49
N LEU A 139 -19.65 -3.25 10.42
CA LEU A 139 -18.71 -2.63 9.50
C LEU A 139 -19.36 -1.71 8.45
N ASP A 140 -20.68 -1.47 8.52
CA ASP A 140 -21.47 -0.71 7.53
C ASP A 140 -21.34 -1.27 6.08
N ARG A 141 -21.11 -2.58 5.93
CA ARG A 141 -21.01 -3.29 4.64
C ARG A 141 -22.40 -3.78 4.17
N THR A 142 -22.65 -3.69 2.87
CA THR A 142 -23.95 -4.05 2.26
C THR A 142 -23.95 -5.30 1.42
N HIS A 143 -22.78 -5.80 1.03
CA HIS A 143 -22.66 -6.98 0.20
C HIS A 143 -23.03 -8.24 0.98
N THR A 144 -23.38 -9.31 0.28
CA THR A 144 -23.59 -10.64 0.86
C THR A 144 -22.46 -11.61 0.50
N PRO A 145 -22.26 -12.71 1.24
CA PRO A 145 -21.30 -13.74 0.85
C PRO A 145 -21.53 -14.28 -0.57
N ALA A 146 -22.78 -14.33 -1.02
CA ALA A 146 -23.13 -14.75 -2.38
C ALA A 146 -22.61 -13.76 -3.46
N ASN A 147 -22.55 -12.46 -3.16
CA ASN A 147 -21.97 -11.47 -4.08
C ASN A 147 -20.46 -11.71 -4.27
N VAL A 148 -19.74 -12.01 -3.18
CA VAL A 148 -18.31 -12.32 -3.21
C VAL A 148 -18.06 -13.57 -4.07
N ALA A 149 -18.81 -14.64 -3.81
CA ALA A 149 -18.70 -15.88 -4.58
C ALA A 149 -19.00 -15.67 -6.08
N ALA A 150 -20.00 -14.85 -6.42
CA ALA A 150 -20.30 -14.52 -7.81
C ALA A 150 -19.14 -13.78 -8.49
N GLY A 151 -18.51 -12.82 -7.79
CA GLY A 151 -17.34 -12.09 -8.27
C GLY A 151 -16.13 -12.99 -8.52
N VAL A 152 -15.79 -13.84 -7.54
CA VAL A 152 -14.70 -14.83 -7.66
C VAL A 152 -14.94 -15.79 -8.83
N ASN A 153 -16.16 -16.31 -8.96
CA ASN A 153 -16.52 -17.18 -10.08
C ASN A 153 -16.40 -16.48 -11.44
N ALA A 154 -16.78 -15.21 -11.52
CA ALA A 154 -16.60 -14.43 -12.74
C ALA A 154 -15.11 -14.21 -13.07
N ALA A 155 -14.28 -13.89 -12.07
CA ALA A 155 -12.84 -13.73 -12.24
C ALA A 155 -12.19 -15.03 -12.75
N ASN A 156 -12.52 -16.17 -12.14
CA ASN A 156 -12.02 -17.48 -12.55
C ASN A 156 -12.40 -17.82 -14.01
N LYS A 157 -13.66 -17.58 -14.41
CA LYS A 157 -14.11 -17.79 -15.79
C LYS A 157 -13.38 -16.90 -16.79
N ALA A 158 -13.04 -15.68 -16.40
CA ALA A 158 -12.30 -14.73 -17.22
C ALA A 158 -10.77 -14.99 -17.22
N GLY A 159 -10.29 -15.97 -16.44
CA GLY A 159 -8.87 -16.28 -16.30
C GLY A 159 -8.08 -15.29 -15.44
N LEU A 160 -8.77 -14.48 -14.63
CA LEU A 160 -8.14 -13.55 -13.69
C LEU A 160 -7.81 -14.25 -12.36
N ARG A 161 -6.68 -13.89 -11.76
CA ARG A 161 -6.43 -14.17 -10.34
C ARG A 161 -7.43 -13.38 -9.49
N SER A 162 -7.79 -13.90 -8.34
CA SER A 162 -8.59 -13.17 -7.36
C SER A 162 -8.10 -13.38 -5.93
N SER A 163 -8.33 -12.37 -5.11
CA SER A 163 -8.15 -12.42 -3.66
C SER A 163 -9.40 -11.95 -2.94
N VAL A 164 -9.48 -12.24 -1.64
CA VAL A 164 -10.46 -11.63 -0.75
C VAL A 164 -9.78 -10.98 0.43
N ASP A 165 -10.30 -9.82 0.83
CA ASP A 165 -9.81 -9.07 1.98
C ASP A 165 -10.78 -9.27 3.15
N LEU A 166 -10.26 -9.61 4.33
CA LEU A 166 -11.01 -9.80 5.57
C LEU A 166 -10.58 -8.77 6.62
N ILE A 167 -11.48 -8.46 7.55
CA ILE A 167 -11.18 -7.65 8.73
C ILE A 167 -11.61 -8.44 9.97
N TYR A 168 -10.69 -8.62 10.91
CA TYR A 168 -10.98 -9.24 12.21
C TYR A 168 -10.90 -8.21 13.34
N GLY A 169 -11.48 -8.54 14.49
CA GLY A 169 -11.52 -7.63 15.66
C GLY A 169 -12.71 -6.69 15.66
N ALA A 170 -13.71 -6.94 14.81
CA ALA A 170 -14.90 -6.09 14.71
C ALA A 170 -15.74 -6.13 16.02
N PRO A 171 -16.32 -4.99 16.46
CA PRO A 171 -17.18 -4.97 17.64
C PRO A 171 -18.33 -5.98 17.60
N GLY A 172 -18.33 -6.92 18.55
CA GLY A 172 -19.33 -7.98 18.66
C GLY A 172 -19.04 -9.25 17.85
N GLU A 173 -17.93 -9.31 17.11
CA GLU A 173 -17.48 -10.52 16.40
C GLU A 173 -16.88 -11.54 17.36
N SER A 174 -17.44 -12.76 17.38
CA SER A 174 -16.87 -13.87 18.14
C SER A 174 -15.77 -14.62 17.38
N LEU A 175 -15.01 -15.47 18.08
CA LEU A 175 -14.04 -16.36 17.44
C LEU A 175 -14.69 -17.34 16.45
N ASP A 176 -15.95 -17.75 16.68
CA ASP A 176 -16.66 -18.66 15.77
C ASP A 176 -17.17 -17.94 14.53
N ASP A 177 -17.55 -16.67 14.65
CA ASP A 177 -17.84 -15.80 13.49
C ASP A 177 -16.60 -15.60 12.63
N TRP A 178 -15.45 -15.41 13.27
CA TRP A 178 -14.17 -15.30 12.59
C TRP A 178 -13.79 -16.60 11.87
N ARG A 179 -13.88 -17.75 12.54
CA ARG A 179 -13.67 -19.08 11.91
C ARG A 179 -14.58 -19.30 10.71
N THR A 180 -15.84 -18.87 10.80
CA THR A 180 -16.81 -18.94 9.70
C THR A 180 -16.31 -18.12 8.50
N SER A 181 -15.82 -16.90 8.74
CA SER A 181 -15.32 -16.01 7.68
C SER A 181 -14.04 -16.54 7.03
N VAL A 182 -13.09 -17.03 7.83
CA VAL A 182 -11.83 -17.64 7.34
C VAL A 182 -12.12 -18.90 6.52
N THR A 183 -12.96 -19.80 7.04
CA THR A 183 -13.34 -21.03 6.31
C THR A 183 -14.05 -20.70 5.01
N THR A 184 -14.97 -19.72 5.03
CA THR A 184 -15.65 -19.27 3.80
C THR A 184 -14.66 -18.72 2.78
N ALA A 185 -13.66 -17.93 3.20
CA ALA A 185 -12.64 -17.41 2.30
C ALA A 185 -11.78 -18.52 1.66
N ILE A 186 -11.43 -19.56 2.42
CA ILE A 186 -10.74 -20.76 1.92
C ILE A 186 -11.63 -21.50 0.90
N ASP A 187 -12.91 -21.71 1.22
CA ASP A 187 -13.86 -22.44 0.39
C ASP A 187 -14.19 -21.73 -0.95
N LEU A 188 -13.96 -20.41 -1.03
CA LEU A 188 -14.02 -19.69 -2.30
C LEU A 188 -12.94 -20.13 -3.30
N GLY A 189 -11.88 -20.81 -2.82
CA GLY A 189 -10.81 -21.33 -3.67
C GLY A 189 -9.88 -20.25 -4.22
N VAL A 190 -9.82 -19.07 -3.58
CA VAL A 190 -8.85 -18.02 -3.95
C VAL A 190 -7.44 -18.43 -3.52
N ASN A 191 -6.43 -17.96 -4.25
CA ASN A 191 -5.03 -18.30 -3.98
C ASN A 191 -4.29 -17.25 -3.13
N HIS A 192 -4.99 -16.18 -2.75
CA HIS A 192 -4.46 -15.07 -1.95
C HIS A 192 -5.58 -14.53 -1.07
N ILE A 193 -5.29 -14.34 0.22
CA ILE A 193 -6.21 -13.82 1.23
C ILE A 193 -5.47 -12.79 2.07
N SER A 194 -6.06 -11.60 2.20
CA SER A 194 -5.60 -10.54 3.10
C SER A 194 -6.47 -10.57 4.36
N THR A 195 -5.88 -10.48 5.55
CA THR A 195 -6.63 -10.31 6.80
C THR A 195 -6.03 -9.19 7.63
N TYR A 196 -6.82 -8.15 7.87
CA TYR A 196 -6.41 -6.96 8.61
C TYR A 196 -7.03 -6.93 10.00
N ALA A 197 -6.24 -6.58 11.02
CA ALA A 197 -6.79 -6.17 12.31
C ALA A 197 -7.60 -4.88 12.14
N LEU A 198 -8.69 -4.73 12.90
CA LEU A 198 -9.50 -3.53 12.84
C LEU A 198 -8.81 -2.38 13.59
N THR A 199 -8.11 -1.53 12.86
CA THR A 199 -7.62 -0.26 13.40
C THR A 199 -8.75 0.76 13.48
N VAL A 200 -8.88 1.42 14.64
CA VAL A 200 -9.92 2.42 14.89
C VAL A 200 -9.32 3.82 14.94
N GLU A 201 -9.58 4.60 13.89
CA GLU A 201 -9.17 6.00 13.84
C GLU A 201 -10.18 6.94 14.52
N PRO A 202 -9.75 7.90 15.36
CA PRO A 202 -10.66 8.79 16.11
C PRO A 202 -11.62 9.62 15.24
N THR A 203 -11.20 9.94 14.01
CA THR A 203 -11.95 10.78 13.07
C THR A 203 -13.04 10.00 12.32
N THR A 204 -13.08 8.67 12.45
CA THR A 204 -14.08 7.82 11.80
C THR A 204 -15.41 7.82 12.54
N LYS A 205 -16.47 7.30 11.89
CA LYS A 205 -17.79 7.16 12.54
C LYS A 205 -17.70 6.15 13.70
N MET A 206 -17.00 5.03 13.48
CA MET A 206 -16.79 4.00 14.48
C MET A 206 -15.93 4.53 15.64
N GLY A 207 -14.86 5.26 15.37
CA GLY A 207 -14.03 5.91 16.40
C GLY A 207 -14.83 6.83 17.31
N ARG A 208 -15.73 7.65 16.74
CA ARG A 208 -16.66 8.47 17.53
C ARG A 208 -17.64 7.64 18.36
N GLN A 209 -18.16 6.54 17.82
CA GLN A 209 -19.08 5.65 18.56
C GLN A 209 -18.39 4.93 19.71
N ILE A 210 -17.14 4.52 19.54
CA ILE A 210 -16.31 3.91 20.58
C ILE A 210 -15.98 4.93 21.66
N ALA A 211 -15.54 6.14 21.28
CA ALA A 211 -15.29 7.23 22.22
C ALA A 211 -16.55 7.61 23.03
N ALA A 212 -17.74 7.51 22.43
CA ALA A 212 -19.02 7.71 23.09
C ALA A 212 -19.52 6.50 23.91
N GLY A 213 -18.79 5.38 23.94
CA GLY A 213 -19.17 4.15 24.64
C GLY A 213 -20.36 3.40 24.03
N THR A 214 -20.73 3.72 22.78
CA THR A 214 -21.83 3.06 22.05
C THR A 214 -21.37 1.74 21.41
N LEU A 215 -20.08 1.62 21.08
CA LEU A 215 -19.44 0.39 20.62
C LEU A 215 -18.22 0.08 21.51
N PRO A 216 -17.92 -1.19 21.78
CA PRO A 216 -16.67 -1.56 22.45
C PRO A 216 -15.46 -1.29 21.54
N LYS A 217 -14.32 -0.98 22.15
CA LYS A 217 -13.01 -0.95 21.47
C LYS A 217 -12.60 -2.39 21.12
N PRO A 218 -11.91 -2.62 19.99
CA PRO A 218 -11.17 -3.87 19.76
C PRO A 218 -10.26 -4.22 20.93
N ASN A 219 -10.01 -5.52 21.11
CA ASN A 219 -9.21 -6.06 22.19
C ASN A 219 -8.01 -6.81 21.60
N ASP A 220 -6.80 -6.40 22.01
CA ASP A 220 -5.55 -6.89 21.43
C ASP A 220 -5.36 -8.41 21.62
N ASP A 221 -5.80 -8.99 22.75
CA ASP A 221 -5.73 -10.44 22.98
C ASP A 221 -6.71 -11.22 22.08
N ASP A 222 -7.90 -10.68 21.84
CA ASP A 222 -8.89 -11.24 20.89
C ASP A 222 -8.37 -11.16 19.45
N GLU A 223 -7.76 -10.04 19.06
CA GLU A 223 -7.13 -9.87 17.75
C GLU A 223 -5.96 -10.82 17.55
N ALA A 224 -5.10 -11.02 18.55
CA ALA A 224 -4.03 -12.01 18.52
C ALA A 224 -4.58 -13.44 18.35
N ALA A 225 -5.63 -13.81 19.10
CA ALA A 225 -6.27 -15.11 18.96
C ALA A 225 -6.90 -15.31 17.57
N LYS A 226 -7.47 -14.26 16.96
CA LYS A 226 -8.04 -14.30 15.61
C LYS A 226 -6.95 -14.41 14.54
N TYR A 227 -5.86 -13.66 14.66
CA TYR A 227 -4.68 -13.82 13.81
C TYR A 227 -4.18 -15.26 13.85
N GLU A 228 -4.05 -15.82 15.05
CA GLU A 228 -3.62 -17.19 15.25
C GLU A 228 -4.54 -18.20 14.54
N ILE A 229 -5.86 -18.09 14.74
CA ILE A 229 -6.83 -18.94 14.05
C ILE A 229 -6.68 -18.85 12.53
N ALA A 230 -6.51 -17.64 11.99
CA ALA A 230 -6.37 -17.43 10.56
C ALA A 230 -5.10 -18.10 10.02
N ASP A 231 -3.96 -17.86 10.66
CA ASP A 231 -2.66 -18.43 10.29
C ASP A 231 -2.68 -19.97 10.28
N ASP A 232 -3.29 -20.60 11.30
CA ASP A 232 -3.39 -22.07 11.38
C ASP A 232 -4.29 -22.64 10.27
N LEU A 233 -5.44 -22.02 10.00
CA LEU A 233 -6.38 -22.49 8.99
C LEU A 233 -5.86 -22.26 7.56
N PHE A 234 -5.21 -21.13 7.31
CA PHE A 234 -4.57 -20.84 6.03
C PHE A 234 -3.40 -21.79 5.74
N ALA A 235 -2.53 -22.03 6.74
CA ALA A 235 -1.44 -23.00 6.61
C ALA A 235 -1.97 -24.40 6.32
N ALA A 236 -3.02 -24.85 7.02
CA ALA A 236 -3.67 -26.13 6.76
C ALA A 236 -4.29 -26.23 5.35
N ALA A 237 -4.73 -25.11 4.78
CA ALA A 237 -5.23 -25.02 3.41
C ALA A 237 -4.12 -24.85 2.34
N GLY A 238 -2.86 -24.76 2.77
CA GLY A 238 -1.69 -24.60 1.91
C GLY A 238 -1.48 -23.17 1.39
N LEU A 239 -1.92 -22.17 2.15
CA LEU A 239 -1.50 -20.78 1.98
C LEU A 239 -0.39 -20.45 3.00
N GLU A 240 0.62 -19.75 2.55
CA GLU A 240 1.79 -19.34 3.35
C GLU A 240 1.72 -17.84 3.62
N TRP A 241 2.04 -17.46 4.86
CA TRP A 241 2.24 -16.06 5.22
C TRP A 241 3.45 -15.53 4.46
N TYR A 242 3.28 -14.43 3.71
CA TYR A 242 4.39 -13.82 2.97
C TYR A 242 4.73 -12.41 3.44
N GLU A 243 3.78 -11.71 4.08
CA GLU A 243 3.95 -10.42 4.75
C GLU A 243 2.83 -10.15 5.75
N VAL A 244 3.05 -9.19 6.66
CA VAL A 244 2.13 -8.63 7.68
C VAL A 244 0.74 -9.25 7.76
N SER A 245 -0.10 -8.95 6.77
CA SER A 245 -1.55 -9.21 6.74
C SER A 245 -1.95 -10.13 5.58
N ASN A 246 -1.01 -10.78 4.90
CA ASN A 246 -1.31 -11.52 3.68
C ASN A 246 -0.76 -12.95 3.65
N TRP A 247 -1.61 -13.85 3.17
CA TRP A 247 -1.31 -15.26 2.92
C TRP A 247 -1.60 -15.60 1.47
N ALA A 248 -0.75 -16.40 0.85
CA ALA A 248 -0.91 -16.84 -0.53
C ALA A 248 -0.43 -18.27 -0.72
N ARG A 249 -0.96 -18.97 -1.73
CA ARG A 249 -0.26 -20.14 -2.25
C ARG A 249 1.07 -19.68 -2.86
N PRO A 250 2.15 -20.48 -2.77
CA PRO A 250 3.42 -20.12 -3.38
C PRO A 250 3.28 -19.72 -4.85
N GLY A 251 3.79 -18.54 -5.21
CA GLY A 251 3.69 -17.96 -6.56
C GLY A 251 2.41 -17.15 -6.82
N TYR A 252 1.52 -17.03 -5.84
CA TYR A 252 0.31 -16.21 -5.89
C TYR A 252 0.34 -15.00 -4.94
N GLU A 253 1.50 -14.64 -4.43
CA GLU A 253 1.72 -13.43 -3.65
C GLU A 253 1.34 -12.18 -4.48
N SER A 254 0.82 -11.15 -3.82
CA SER A 254 0.61 -9.83 -4.44
C SER A 254 1.97 -9.21 -4.71
N GLN A 255 2.37 -9.13 -5.97
CA GLN A 255 3.66 -8.52 -6.32
C GLN A 255 3.66 -7.03 -5.97
N HIS A 256 2.50 -6.36 -6.08
CA HIS A 256 2.37 -4.95 -5.71
C HIS A 256 2.62 -4.72 -4.21
N ASN A 257 2.06 -5.57 -3.34
CA ASN A 257 2.31 -5.44 -1.89
C ASN A 257 3.78 -5.70 -1.57
N LEU A 258 4.38 -6.73 -2.19
CA LEU A 258 5.80 -7.03 -2.02
C LEU A 258 6.70 -5.89 -2.50
N GLY A 259 6.30 -5.13 -3.53
CA GLY A 259 6.99 -3.95 -3.99
C GLY A 259 7.14 -2.91 -2.88
N TYR A 260 6.03 -2.54 -2.23
CA TYR A 260 6.05 -1.63 -1.06
C TYR A 260 6.98 -2.14 0.05
N TRP A 261 6.88 -3.42 0.44
CA TRP A 261 7.74 -3.97 1.48
C TRP A 261 9.22 -4.14 1.08
N ARG A 262 9.51 -4.15 -0.22
CA ARG A 262 10.89 -4.17 -0.74
C ARG A 262 11.45 -2.76 -0.95
N ASN A 263 10.66 -1.73 -0.63
CA ASN A 263 10.95 -0.31 -0.82
C ASN A 263 11.34 0.02 -2.27
N VAL A 264 10.58 -0.49 -3.25
CA VAL A 264 10.85 -0.19 -4.68
C VAL A 264 10.38 1.23 -5.04
N ASP A 265 10.68 1.67 -6.26
CA ASP A 265 10.17 2.96 -6.75
C ASP A 265 8.72 2.81 -7.23
N TRP A 266 7.86 3.79 -6.92
CA TRP A 266 6.50 3.83 -7.42
C TRP A 266 5.96 5.23 -7.65
N ALA A 267 5.12 5.36 -8.68
CA ALA A 267 4.33 6.56 -8.91
C ALA A 267 2.90 6.35 -8.40
N GLY A 268 2.51 7.14 -7.40
CA GLY A 268 1.12 7.26 -6.97
C GLY A 268 0.41 8.35 -7.77
N LEU A 269 -0.79 8.05 -8.25
CA LEU A 269 -1.59 8.94 -9.09
C LEU A 269 -3.01 9.08 -8.55
N GLY A 270 -3.52 10.30 -8.54
CA GLY A 270 -4.86 10.62 -8.08
C GLY A 270 -4.91 11.19 -6.66
N PRO A 271 -6.05 11.74 -6.24
CA PRO A 271 -6.13 12.57 -5.03
C PRO A 271 -5.65 11.83 -3.77
N GLY A 272 -4.60 12.34 -3.13
CA GLY A 272 -4.01 11.76 -1.92
C GLY A 272 -3.13 10.53 -2.15
N ALA A 273 -2.85 10.15 -3.41
CA ALA A 273 -1.89 9.10 -3.72
C ALA A 273 -0.48 9.51 -3.30
N HIS A 274 0.34 8.53 -2.90
CA HIS A 274 1.72 8.75 -2.49
C HIS A 274 2.67 8.16 -3.54
N SER A 275 3.78 8.83 -3.80
CA SER A 275 4.89 8.34 -4.64
C SER A 275 6.16 8.18 -3.81
N HIS A 276 7.05 7.30 -4.26
CA HIS A 276 8.36 7.09 -3.65
C HIS A 276 9.41 6.79 -4.71
N TYR A 277 10.60 7.38 -4.54
CA TYR A 277 11.74 7.20 -5.42
C TYR A 277 13.02 7.14 -4.57
N ASN A 278 13.79 6.06 -4.66
CA ASN A 278 14.99 5.83 -3.83
C ASN A 278 16.18 6.73 -4.18
N ALA A 279 16.20 7.32 -5.38
CA ALA A 279 17.34 8.08 -5.88
C ALA A 279 16.91 9.32 -6.68
N VAL A 280 16.68 10.42 -5.97
CA VAL A 280 16.54 11.78 -6.51
C VAL A 280 17.69 12.66 -6.02
N THR A 281 17.93 13.81 -6.62
CA THR A 281 18.95 14.79 -6.21
C THR A 281 18.32 15.99 -5.50
N GLU A 282 19.06 16.70 -4.63
CA GLU A 282 18.51 17.85 -3.85
C GLU A 282 17.89 18.98 -4.72
N ALA A 283 18.25 19.07 -6.00
CA ALA A 283 17.65 20.04 -6.92
C ALA A 283 16.20 19.66 -7.32
N ASP A 284 15.73 18.47 -6.93
CA ASP A 284 14.54 17.83 -7.48
C ASP A 284 13.28 18.05 -6.63
N HIS A 285 13.38 18.88 -5.60
CA HIS A 285 12.24 19.31 -4.81
C HIS A 285 11.31 20.21 -5.62
N PRO A 286 10.01 19.87 -5.74
CA PRO A 286 9.05 20.85 -6.22
C PRO A 286 9.01 21.99 -5.21
N GLN A 287 9.38 23.20 -5.65
CA GLN A 287 9.17 24.39 -4.86
C GLN A 287 7.66 24.50 -4.58
N SER A 288 7.26 24.20 -3.34
CA SER A 288 5.91 24.48 -2.86
C SER A 288 5.61 25.93 -3.21
N ALA A 289 4.48 26.18 -3.89
CA ALA A 289 4.13 27.50 -4.40
C ALA A 289 4.03 28.53 -3.25
N SER A 290 5.15 29.20 -2.97
CA SER A 290 5.20 30.40 -2.15
C SER A 290 4.36 31.47 -2.84
N LEU A 291 3.17 31.73 -2.32
CA LEU A 291 2.36 32.89 -2.68
C LEU A 291 3.06 34.16 -2.17
N THR A 292 4.09 34.62 -2.86
CA THR A 292 4.59 36.00 -2.75
C THR A 292 4.96 36.55 -4.12
N ALA A 293 4.34 37.69 -4.44
CA ALA A 293 4.49 38.44 -5.69
C ALA A 293 5.93 38.98 -5.90
N PRO A 294 6.32 39.40 -7.12
CA PRO A 294 7.71 39.55 -7.49
C PRO A 294 8.32 40.87 -7.01
N ALA A 295 9.58 40.82 -6.59
CA ALA A 295 10.44 41.99 -6.56
C ALA A 295 11.90 41.60 -6.87
N GLY A 296 12.39 42.06 -8.03
CA GLY A 296 13.76 42.56 -8.15
C GLY A 296 14.89 41.56 -8.43
N GLY A 297 15.22 41.44 -9.73
CA GLY A 297 16.56 41.46 -10.32
C GLY A 297 17.80 41.05 -9.52
N GLY A 298 18.48 40.02 -10.02
CA GLY A 298 19.91 39.80 -9.80
C GLY A 298 20.37 38.48 -10.42
N CYS A 299 21.24 38.53 -11.43
CA CYS A 299 21.98 37.35 -11.90
C CYS A 299 23.02 36.93 -10.83
N PRO A 300 23.28 35.63 -10.66
CA PRO A 300 24.60 35.19 -10.22
C PRO A 300 25.34 34.41 -11.30
N ALA A 301 26.64 34.68 -11.34
CA ALA A 301 27.65 34.10 -12.18
C ALA A 301 28.13 32.73 -11.67
N ASP A 302 28.85 32.03 -12.55
CA ASP A 302 29.62 30.80 -12.33
C ASP A 302 30.34 30.73 -10.98
N ALA A 303 30.15 29.60 -10.29
CA ALA A 303 31.12 29.07 -9.34
C ALA A 303 31.07 27.53 -9.36
N GLY A 304 31.92 26.95 -10.22
CA GLY A 304 32.23 25.52 -10.21
C GLY A 304 33.01 25.16 -8.95
N LEU A 305 32.31 24.66 -7.94
CA LEU A 305 32.81 23.70 -6.97
C LEU A 305 32.09 22.40 -7.30
N GLY A 306 32.84 21.30 -7.45
CA GLY A 306 32.27 19.98 -7.71
C GLY A 306 31.32 19.59 -6.59
N VAL A 307 30.03 19.85 -6.80
CA VAL A 307 28.95 19.36 -5.94
C VAL A 307 28.94 17.86 -6.16
N VAL A 308 29.40 17.10 -5.16
CA VAL A 308 29.07 15.68 -5.08
C VAL A 308 27.56 15.66 -4.96
N SER A 309 26.87 15.36 -6.07
CA SER A 309 25.42 15.19 -6.05
C SER A 309 25.15 13.97 -5.17
N VAL A 310 24.70 14.24 -3.94
CA VAL A 310 24.19 13.19 -3.07
C VAL A 310 22.78 12.91 -3.55
N SER A 311 22.53 11.66 -3.91
CA SER A 311 21.19 11.20 -4.23
C SER A 311 20.51 10.75 -2.94
N HIS A 312 19.28 11.19 -2.75
CA HIS A 312 18.44 10.88 -1.60
C HIS A 312 17.13 10.24 -2.04
N GLY A 313 16.44 9.56 -1.12
CA GLY A 313 15.08 9.12 -1.38
C GLY A 313 14.10 10.31 -1.37
N LEU A 314 12.97 10.17 -2.06
CA LEU A 314 11.87 11.14 -2.06
C LEU A 314 10.57 10.41 -1.76
N ARG A 315 9.77 10.96 -0.85
CA ARG A 315 8.34 10.66 -0.74
C ARG A 315 7.55 11.91 -1.09
N SER A 316 6.45 11.73 -1.81
CA SER A 316 5.52 12.83 -2.11
C SER A 316 4.09 12.35 -2.05
N TRP A 317 3.16 13.28 -1.85
CA TRP A 317 1.73 12.97 -1.81
C TRP A 317 0.89 14.00 -2.53
N ASP A 318 -0.06 13.50 -3.29
CA ASP A 318 -1.02 14.28 -4.05
C ASP A 318 -1.97 15.07 -3.13
N ILE A 319 -2.47 16.19 -3.65
CA ILE A 319 -3.55 16.95 -3.03
C ILE A 319 -4.75 16.02 -2.79
N ALA A 320 -5.11 15.83 -1.52
CA ALA A 320 -6.15 14.89 -1.11
C ALA A 320 -7.53 15.21 -1.71
N HIS A 321 -7.89 16.50 -1.81
CA HIS A 321 -9.22 16.90 -2.26
C HIS A 321 -9.35 16.88 -3.80
N PRO A 322 -10.25 16.07 -4.40
CA PRO A 322 -10.30 15.84 -5.85
C PRO A 322 -10.45 17.11 -6.70
N ARG A 323 -11.19 18.11 -6.21
CA ARG A 323 -11.34 19.39 -6.91
C ARG A 323 -10.02 20.18 -6.99
N LEU A 324 -9.27 20.24 -5.88
CA LEU A 324 -8.03 21.01 -5.81
C LEU A 324 -6.90 20.32 -6.59
N TRP A 325 -6.84 18.99 -6.49
CA TRP A 325 -6.01 18.14 -7.33
C TRP A 325 -6.26 18.39 -8.83
N GLY A 326 -7.53 18.38 -9.25
CA GLY A 326 -7.90 18.66 -10.64
C GLY A 326 -7.53 20.09 -11.08
N THR A 327 -7.63 21.09 -10.20
CA THR A 327 -7.16 22.46 -10.48
C THR A 327 -5.66 22.49 -10.74
N ALA A 328 -4.84 21.83 -9.91
CA ALA A 328 -3.39 21.79 -10.08
C ALA A 328 -2.99 21.16 -11.43
N ILE A 329 -3.64 20.06 -11.82
CA ILE A 329 -3.43 19.43 -13.14
C ILE A 329 -3.83 20.37 -14.29
N ASN A 330 -4.92 21.12 -14.13
CA ASN A 330 -5.36 22.09 -15.14
C ASN A 330 -4.37 23.26 -15.29
N GLU A 331 -3.62 23.58 -14.24
CA GLU A 331 -2.53 24.56 -14.24
C GLU A 331 -1.18 23.96 -14.72
N ASN A 332 -1.18 22.71 -15.21
CA ASN A 332 -0.01 21.96 -15.65
C ASN A 332 1.08 21.80 -14.57
N ARG A 333 0.66 21.62 -13.32
CA ARG A 333 1.54 21.30 -12.19
C ARG A 333 1.38 19.85 -11.79
N VAL A 334 2.47 19.19 -11.41
CA VAL A 334 2.39 17.93 -10.67
C VAL A 334 1.57 18.20 -9.40
N PRO A 335 0.47 17.47 -9.14
CA PRO A 335 -0.52 17.86 -8.14
C PRO A 335 -0.14 17.45 -6.70
N TRP A 336 1.14 17.48 -6.36
CA TRP A 336 1.62 17.22 -5.02
C TRP A 336 1.18 18.32 -4.06
N ALA A 337 0.67 17.90 -2.90
CA ALA A 337 0.45 18.79 -1.77
C ALA A 337 1.78 19.11 -1.11
N ASP A 338 2.65 18.12 -0.98
CA ASP A 338 3.98 18.27 -0.39
C ASP A 338 4.88 17.07 -0.76
N SER A 339 6.15 17.15 -0.34
CA SER A 339 7.15 16.09 -0.48
C SER A 339 8.23 16.19 0.58
N GLU A 340 8.93 15.10 0.85
CA GLU A 340 10.03 15.04 1.79
C GLU A 340 11.20 14.21 1.24
N THR A 341 12.41 14.58 1.67
CA THR A 341 13.63 13.81 1.40
C THR A 341 13.83 12.78 2.49
N ILE A 342 14.17 11.56 2.08
CA ILE A 342 14.53 10.46 2.97
C ILE A 342 16.04 10.51 3.21
N THR A 343 16.41 10.73 4.47
CA THR A 343 17.80 10.68 4.90
C THR A 343 18.35 9.25 4.88
N PRO A 344 19.68 9.06 4.87
CA PRO A 344 20.28 7.72 4.99
C PRO A 344 19.85 6.97 6.26
N GLU A 345 19.58 7.69 7.36
CA GLU A 345 19.11 7.15 8.64
C GLU A 345 17.66 6.67 8.54
N GLU A 346 16.75 7.50 8.03
CA GLU A 346 15.35 7.11 7.80
C GLU A 346 15.23 5.94 6.82
N ASN A 347 16.05 5.92 5.75
CA ASN A 347 16.09 4.79 4.83
C ASN A 347 16.57 3.51 5.53
N LEU A 348 17.50 3.61 6.49
CA LEU A 348 17.93 2.46 7.28
C LEU A 348 16.82 1.95 8.21
N GLU A 349 16.09 2.87 8.87
CA GLU A 349 14.91 2.54 9.67
C GLU A 349 13.86 1.80 8.83
N GLU A 350 13.56 2.31 7.63
CA GLU A 350 12.64 1.69 6.68
C GLU A 350 13.10 0.28 6.28
N LEU A 351 14.38 0.11 5.93
CA LEU A 351 14.90 -1.21 5.54
C LEU A 351 14.72 -2.26 6.65
N ILE A 352 14.93 -1.88 7.90
CA ILE A 352 14.71 -2.74 9.07
C ILE A 352 13.22 -3.03 9.25
N MET A 353 12.41 -1.97 9.31
CA MET A 353 10.97 -2.03 9.56
C MET A 353 10.24 -2.86 8.50
N LEU A 354 10.57 -2.66 7.23
CA LEU A 354 9.96 -3.37 6.10
C LEU A 354 10.49 -4.80 5.97
N GLY A 355 11.81 -5.02 6.16
CA GLY A 355 12.42 -6.34 6.07
C GLY A 355 11.90 -7.32 7.14
N LEU A 356 11.66 -6.84 8.36
CA LEU A 356 11.08 -7.63 9.46
C LEU A 356 9.58 -7.91 9.28
N ARG A 357 8.95 -7.40 8.23
CA ARG A 357 7.54 -7.64 7.89
C ARG A 357 7.36 -8.64 6.74
N LEU A 358 8.45 -9.14 6.18
CA LEU A 358 8.48 -10.11 5.09
C LEU A 358 8.83 -11.52 5.57
N HIS A 359 8.28 -12.53 4.91
CA HIS A 359 8.69 -13.93 5.13
C HIS A 359 10.13 -14.21 4.66
N GLU A 360 10.63 -13.46 3.68
CA GLU A 360 12.02 -13.49 3.24
C GLU A 360 12.99 -13.03 4.35
N GLY A 361 12.47 -12.23 5.27
CA GLY A 361 13.21 -11.67 6.39
C GLY A 361 14.17 -10.53 6.03
N LEU A 362 14.65 -9.90 7.09
CA LEU A 362 15.64 -8.83 7.05
C LEU A 362 17.02 -9.38 6.68
N ASP A 363 17.64 -8.81 5.65
CA ASP A 363 19.00 -9.17 5.20
C ASP A 363 20.06 -8.42 6.01
N LEU A 364 20.72 -9.10 6.95
CA LEU A 364 21.72 -8.48 7.81
C LEU A 364 22.93 -7.95 7.02
N ASP A 365 23.31 -8.61 5.93
CA ASP A 365 24.43 -8.15 5.11
C ASP A 365 24.06 -6.86 4.37
N ARG A 366 22.80 -6.73 3.91
CA ARG A 366 22.28 -5.48 3.34
C ARG A 366 22.25 -4.36 4.36
N ILE A 367 21.75 -4.62 5.57
CA ILE A 367 21.71 -3.64 6.65
C ILE A 367 23.12 -3.17 7.04
N ASN A 368 24.05 -4.10 7.21
CA ASN A 368 25.43 -3.75 7.55
C ASN A 368 26.14 -2.96 6.44
N ARG A 369 25.81 -3.19 5.16
CA ARG A 369 26.28 -2.33 4.06
C ARG A 369 25.69 -0.93 4.16
N ALA A 370 24.37 -0.81 4.34
CA ALA A 370 23.69 0.49 4.46
C ALA A 370 24.22 1.32 5.64
N ILE A 371 24.50 0.67 6.78
CA ILE A 371 25.15 1.30 7.95
C ILE A 371 26.51 1.89 7.58
N ASN A 372 27.34 1.12 6.88
CA ASN A 372 28.68 1.57 6.48
C ASN A 372 28.60 2.74 5.50
N ASP A 373 27.67 2.68 4.54
CA ASP A 373 27.46 3.76 3.56
C ASP A 373 26.97 5.04 4.25
N ALA A 374 26.02 4.94 5.17
CA ALA A 374 25.51 6.06 5.96
C ALA A 374 26.62 6.70 6.82
N GLY A 375 27.44 5.89 7.49
CA GLY A 375 28.55 6.34 8.33
C GLY A 375 29.68 7.06 7.59
N MET A 376 29.75 6.94 6.26
CA MET A 376 30.66 7.74 5.42
C MET A 376 30.10 9.14 5.08
N SER A 377 28.81 9.37 5.31
CA SER A 377 28.08 10.57 4.85
C SER A 377 27.66 11.55 5.96
N SER A 378 27.64 11.13 7.23
CA SER A 378 27.16 11.94 8.37
C SER A 378 28.22 12.16 9.46
N THR A 379 28.10 13.26 10.20
CA THR A 379 28.81 13.55 11.48
C THR A 379 28.50 12.45 12.52
N PRO A 380 29.36 12.18 13.53
CA PRO A 380 29.49 10.87 14.15
C PRO A 380 28.34 10.52 15.10
N GLN A 381 27.24 9.99 14.56
CA GLN A 381 26.39 9.03 15.28
C GLN A 381 26.98 7.64 15.07
N THR A 382 27.15 6.92 16.19
CA THR A 382 27.77 5.59 16.23
C THR A 382 26.78 4.55 15.75
N LEU A 383 26.43 4.55 14.46
CA LEU A 383 25.69 3.43 13.88
C LEU A 383 26.53 2.15 14.06
N ARG A 384 25.88 1.06 14.46
CA ARG A 384 26.53 -0.21 14.79
C ARG A 384 26.03 -1.31 13.87
N THR A 385 26.97 -2.01 13.24
CA THR A 385 26.65 -3.25 12.52
C THR A 385 26.05 -4.28 13.47
N VAL A 386 25.10 -5.06 12.97
CA VAL A 386 24.40 -6.11 13.72
C VAL A 386 25.03 -7.46 13.40
N SER A 387 25.38 -8.23 14.44
CA SER A 387 25.82 -9.62 14.34
C SER A 387 24.76 -10.59 14.89
N VAL A 388 24.80 -11.84 14.44
CA VAL A 388 23.86 -12.88 14.89
C VAL A 388 23.96 -13.11 16.41
N ASP A 389 25.15 -12.97 17.01
CA ASP A 389 25.35 -13.13 18.45
C ASP A 389 24.55 -12.12 19.28
N GLN A 390 24.39 -10.88 18.77
CA GLN A 390 23.56 -9.86 19.44
C GLN A 390 22.08 -10.21 19.44
N LEU A 391 21.63 -11.03 18.49
CA LEU A 391 20.25 -11.46 18.32
C LEU A 391 19.89 -12.68 19.19
N ALA A 392 20.85 -13.29 19.88
CA ALA A 392 20.66 -14.48 20.71
C ALA A 392 19.50 -14.37 21.72
N PRO A 393 19.26 -13.22 22.40
CA PRO A 393 18.11 -13.06 23.29
C PRO A 393 16.77 -13.27 22.56
N MET A 394 16.53 -12.56 21.45
CA MET A 394 15.29 -12.67 20.67
C MET A 394 15.08 -14.06 20.08
N ILE A 395 16.17 -14.75 19.69
CA ILE A 395 16.12 -16.15 19.25
C ILE A 395 15.68 -17.05 20.41
N SER A 396 16.26 -16.86 21.61
CA SER A 396 15.95 -17.68 22.79
C SER A 396 14.51 -17.49 23.29
N GLU A 397 13.95 -16.30 23.11
CA GLU A 397 12.55 -15.98 23.41
C GLU A 397 11.58 -16.49 22.33
N GLY A 398 12.12 -16.99 21.22
CA GLY A 398 11.37 -17.49 20.08
C GLY A 398 10.67 -16.40 19.29
N LEU A 399 11.18 -15.16 19.30
CA LEU A 399 10.65 -14.04 18.53
C LEU A 399 11.11 -14.09 17.08
N ILE A 400 12.35 -14.50 16.84
CA ILE A 400 12.93 -14.55 15.49
C ILE A 400 13.66 -15.86 15.25
N THR A 401 13.86 -16.17 13.97
CA THR A 401 14.82 -17.16 13.49
C THR A 401 15.84 -16.48 12.59
N VAL A 402 17.05 -17.06 12.53
CA VAL A 402 18.09 -16.61 11.61
C VAL A 402 18.45 -17.78 10.71
N SER A 403 18.32 -17.59 9.41
CA SER A 403 18.66 -18.60 8.40
C SER A 403 20.16 -18.58 8.06
N ASP A 404 20.62 -19.62 7.36
CA ASP A 404 22.04 -19.79 6.95
C ASP A 404 22.55 -18.67 6.03
N ASN A 405 21.66 -17.93 5.36
CA ASN A 405 21.99 -16.77 4.52
C ASN A 405 21.83 -15.43 5.26
N HIS A 406 21.95 -15.44 6.59
CA HIS A 406 21.86 -14.25 7.45
C HIS A 406 20.56 -13.45 7.31
N ARG A 407 19.43 -14.13 7.04
CA ARG A 407 18.11 -13.51 7.05
C ARG A 407 17.46 -13.68 8.41
N VAL A 408 16.94 -12.58 8.96
CA VAL A 408 16.17 -12.59 10.20
C VAL A 408 14.69 -12.61 9.86
N VAL A 409 14.01 -13.70 10.21
CA VAL A 409 12.59 -13.90 9.96
C VAL A 409 11.85 -13.97 11.30
N PRO A 410 10.83 -13.12 11.54
CA PRO A 410 10.01 -13.24 12.73
C PRO A 410 9.27 -14.58 12.75
N THR A 411 9.24 -15.23 13.91
CA THR A 411 8.36 -16.38 14.14
C THR A 411 6.91 -15.92 14.20
N ARG A 412 5.95 -16.84 14.31
CA ARG A 412 4.55 -16.50 14.62
C ARG A 412 4.41 -15.56 15.83
N ARG A 413 5.16 -15.83 16.90
CA ARG A 413 5.20 -14.96 18.08
C ARG A 413 5.83 -13.60 17.77
N GLY A 414 6.92 -13.58 16.98
CA GLY A 414 7.54 -12.33 16.54
C GLY A 414 6.67 -11.50 15.61
N ARG A 415 5.80 -12.11 14.80
CA ARG A 415 4.83 -11.41 13.96
C ARG A 415 3.79 -10.67 14.80
N LEU A 416 3.30 -11.29 15.87
CA LEU A 416 2.37 -10.66 16.83
C LEU A 416 3.02 -9.54 17.65
N LEU A 417 4.34 -9.61 17.87
CA LEU A 417 5.11 -8.64 18.65
C LEU A 417 6.10 -7.85 17.76
N ASN A 418 5.76 -7.65 16.48
CA ASN A 418 6.72 -7.21 15.48
C ASN A 418 7.29 -5.82 15.78
N ASP A 419 6.48 -4.90 16.30
CA ASP A 419 6.94 -3.56 16.67
C ASP A 419 8.01 -3.62 17.78
N ALA A 420 7.84 -4.49 18.79
CA ALA A 420 8.85 -4.70 19.82
C ALA A 420 10.14 -5.37 19.28
N VAL A 421 10.03 -6.21 18.24
CA VAL A 421 11.21 -6.75 17.55
C VAL A 421 11.94 -5.64 16.79
N ILE A 422 11.21 -4.76 16.10
CA ILE A 422 11.76 -3.64 15.34
C ILE A 422 12.45 -2.64 16.26
N GLU A 423 11.82 -2.25 17.38
CA GLU A 423 12.42 -1.37 18.38
C GLU A 423 13.75 -1.91 18.89
N GLN A 424 13.85 -3.22 19.17
CA GLN A 424 15.13 -3.82 19.55
C GLN A 424 16.19 -3.73 18.44
N PHE A 425 15.79 -3.88 17.18
CA PHE A 425 16.72 -3.70 16.05
C PHE A 425 17.19 -2.25 15.93
N PHE A 426 16.30 -1.27 16.11
CA PHE A 426 16.67 0.15 16.16
C PHE A 426 17.67 0.41 17.28
N ASP A 427 17.45 -0.12 18.48
CA ASP A 427 18.39 -0.03 19.61
C ASP A 427 19.78 -0.62 19.28
N PHE A 428 19.83 -1.80 18.62
CA PHE A 428 21.10 -2.41 18.24
C PHE A 428 21.87 -1.52 17.27
N VAL A 429 21.21 -1.03 16.23
CA VAL A 429 21.80 -0.22 15.17
C VAL A 429 22.15 1.19 15.68
N GLY A 430 21.35 1.74 16.59
CA GLY A 430 21.49 3.10 17.10
C GLY A 430 20.81 4.16 16.23
N VAL A 431 19.64 3.82 15.67
CA VAL A 431 18.69 4.74 15.00
C VAL A 431 17.48 4.98 15.88
#